data_AF-A0A1M5AHE9-F1
#
_entry.id   AF-A0A1M5AHE9-F1
#
_cell.length_a   1.000
_cell.length_b   1.000
_cell.length_c   1.000
_cell.angle_alpha   90.00
_cell.angle_beta   90.00
_cell.angle_gamma   90.00
#
_symmetry.space_group_name_H-M   'P 1'
#
loop_
_entity.id
_entity.type
_entity.pdbx_description
1 polymer ?
#
loop_
_entity_poly.entity_id
_entity_poly.type
_entity_poly.pdbx_seq_one_letter_code
_entity_poly.pdbx_strand_id
1 'polypeptide(L)'
;MMKAIKYEKDAVLIQDGKINAWVDIWVENGDTICDWNKNDFIMTDPNDVALKNWQDNLEHFEDATTIAREVLENAGIIYQDENGKWHQTEKYHTMKGSIPIK
;
A
#
# COMPACT_ATOMS: atom_id res chain seq x y z
N MET A 1 -11.97 11.33 2.77
CA MET A 1 -11.15 11.31 1.55
C MET A 1 -9.94 10.49 1.88
N MET A 2 -9.77 9.41 1.11
CA MET A 2 -8.70 8.44 1.27
C MET A 2 -7.34 9.13 1.09
N LYS A 3 -6.37 8.78 1.93
CA LYS A 3 -5.00 9.32 1.84
C LYS A 3 -3.99 8.36 2.44
N ALA A 4 -2.76 8.40 1.95
CA ALA A 4 -1.63 7.77 2.63
C ALA A 4 -1.16 8.64 3.80
N ILE A 5 -0.83 8.01 4.93
CA ILE A 5 -0.34 8.71 6.13
C ILE A 5 1.06 8.27 6.56
N LYS A 6 1.49 7.10 6.09
CA LYS A 6 2.77 6.49 6.45
C LYS A 6 3.14 5.46 5.39
N TYR A 7 4.43 5.22 5.19
CA TYR A 7 4.91 4.12 4.38
C TYR A 7 6.10 3.41 5.03
N GLU A 8 6.27 2.16 4.66
CA GLU A 8 7.41 1.30 4.97
C GLU A 8 8.13 0.93 3.66
N LYS A 9 8.97 -0.09 3.70
CA LYS A 9 9.80 -0.52 2.57
C LYS A 9 8.94 -0.87 1.34
N ASP A 10 7.89 -1.65 1.55
CA ASP A 10 7.01 -2.25 0.54
C ASP A 10 5.54 -2.16 0.96
N ALA A 11 5.21 -1.32 1.93
CA ALA A 11 3.85 -1.18 2.44
C ALA A 11 3.48 0.28 2.65
N VAL A 12 2.22 0.64 2.40
CA VAL A 12 1.70 1.99 2.64
C VAL A 12 0.43 1.94 3.47
N LEU A 13 0.38 2.75 4.53
CA LEU A 13 -0.79 2.90 5.38
C LEU A 13 -1.74 3.93 4.79
N ILE A 14 -2.88 3.46 4.35
CA ILE A 14 -3.98 4.24 3.82
C ILE A 14 -5.00 4.49 4.94
N GLN A 15 -5.47 5.73 5.02
CA GLN A 15 -6.51 6.16 5.94
C GLN A 15 -7.73 6.65 5.16
N ASP A 16 -8.91 6.13 5.50
CA ASP A 16 -10.18 6.67 5.07
C ASP A 16 -11.18 6.73 6.25
N GLY A 17 -11.49 7.96 6.66
CA GLY A 17 -12.27 8.19 7.88
C GLY A 17 -11.61 7.58 9.12
N LYS A 18 -12.22 6.53 9.67
CA LYS A 18 -11.70 5.77 10.82
C LYS A 18 -10.97 4.48 10.44
N ILE A 19 -11.03 4.10 9.16
CA ILE A 19 -10.37 2.90 8.65
C ILE A 19 -8.91 3.22 8.39
N ASN A 20 -8.03 2.33 8.85
CA ASN A 20 -6.63 2.32 8.47
C ASN A 20 -6.34 0.95 7.86
N ALA A 21 -5.86 0.92 6.61
CA ALA A 21 -5.56 -0.28 5.87
C ALA A 21 -4.13 -0.21 5.32
N TRP A 22 -3.36 -1.27 5.50
CA TRP A 22 -2.04 -1.41 4.88
C TRP A 22 -2.18 -2.08 3.52
N VAL A 23 -1.55 -1.47 2.51
CA VAL A 23 -1.39 -2.02 1.17
C VAL A 23 0.06 -2.42 0.99
N ASP A 24 0.31 -3.69 0.67
CA ASP A 24 1.62 -4.18 0.28
C ASP A 24 1.81 -4.00 -1.23
N ILE A 25 2.99 -3.55 -1.64
CA ILE A 25 3.40 -3.39 -3.04
C ILE A 25 4.82 -3.90 -3.21
N TRP A 26 5.00 -4.86 -4.11
CA TRP A 26 6.31 -5.35 -4.52
C TRP A 26 6.40 -5.45 -6.04
N VAL A 27 7.64 -5.50 -6.53
CA VAL A 27 7.92 -5.66 -7.95
C VAL A 27 8.22 -7.12 -8.22
N GLU A 28 7.50 -7.71 -9.17
CA GLU A 28 7.72 -9.07 -9.65
C GLU A 28 7.63 -9.09 -11.17
N ASN A 29 8.61 -9.70 -11.84
CA ASN A 29 8.65 -9.84 -13.31
C ASN A 29 8.50 -8.54 -14.13
N GLY A 30 8.82 -7.39 -13.52
CA GLY A 30 8.70 -6.08 -14.17
C GLY A 30 7.34 -5.39 -13.97
N ASP A 31 6.46 -5.95 -13.14
CA ASP A 31 5.17 -5.37 -12.77
C ASP A 31 5.08 -5.10 -11.26
N THR A 32 4.21 -4.17 -10.87
CA THR A 32 3.83 -3.98 -9.46
C THR A 32 2.70 -4.92 -9.09
N ILE A 33 2.94 -5.77 -8.10
CA ILE A 33 1.92 -6.59 -7.45
C ILE A 33 1.46 -5.87 -6.20
N CYS A 34 0.15 -5.82 -5.97
CA CYS A 34 -0.44 -5.16 -4.82
C CYS A 34 -1.37 -6.12 -4.08
N ASP A 35 -1.38 -6.07 -2.74
CA ASP A 35 -2.30 -6.84 -1.91
C ASP A 35 -2.63 -6.11 -0.60
N TRP A 36 -3.71 -6.52 0.05
CA TRP A 36 -3.98 -6.13 1.42
C TRP A 36 -3.03 -6.85 2.39
N ASN A 37 -2.42 -6.11 3.31
CA ASN A 37 -1.49 -6.71 4.28
C ASN A 37 -2.20 -7.62 5.31
N LYS A 38 -3.52 -7.45 5.51
CA LYS A 38 -4.33 -8.22 6.47
C LYS A 38 -5.42 -9.01 5.76
N ASN A 39 -5.34 -10.33 5.88
CA ASN A 39 -6.30 -11.29 5.31
C ASN A 39 -7.07 -12.11 6.36
N ASP A 40 -6.66 -12.05 7.63
CA ASP A 40 -7.32 -12.74 8.75
C ASP A 40 -8.09 -11.75 9.64
N PHE A 41 -9.40 -11.97 9.84
CA PHE A 41 -10.28 -11.08 10.59
C PHE A 41 -10.97 -11.78 11.75
N ILE A 42 -10.99 -11.12 12.91
CA ILE A 42 -11.76 -11.58 14.07
C ILE A 42 -13.20 -11.10 13.91
N MET A 43 -14.11 -12.00 13.49
CA MET A 43 -15.51 -11.63 13.17
C MET A 43 -16.34 -11.18 14.38
N THR A 44 -15.83 -11.29 15.60
CA THR A 44 -16.43 -10.73 16.82
C THR A 44 -15.89 -9.35 17.20
N ASP A 45 -14.81 -8.88 16.57
CA ASP A 45 -14.30 -7.52 16.75
C ASP A 45 -14.95 -6.60 15.70
N PRO A 46 -15.73 -5.60 16.11
CA PRO A 46 -16.39 -4.67 15.18
C PRO A 46 -15.41 -3.89 14.31
N ASN A 47 -14.16 -3.66 14.76
CA ASN A 47 -13.16 -2.96 13.95
C ASN A 47 -12.66 -3.85 12.81
N ASP A 48 -12.45 -5.14 13.06
CA ASP A 48 -12.03 -6.10 12.04
C ASP A 48 -13.13 -6.34 11.02
N VAL A 49 -14.40 -6.42 11.45
CA VAL A 49 -15.54 -6.52 10.53
C VAL A 49 -15.66 -5.27 9.67
N ALA A 50 -15.48 -4.07 10.24
CA ALA A 50 -15.52 -2.83 9.48
C ALA A 50 -14.38 -2.73 8.46
N LEU A 51 -13.15 -3.09 8.86
CA LEU A 51 -12.00 -3.12 7.96
C LEU A 51 -12.21 -4.13 6.84
N LYS A 52 -12.66 -5.36 7.15
CA LYS A 52 -12.95 -6.39 6.15
C LYS A 52 -13.97 -5.90 5.12
N ASN A 53 -15.11 -5.39 5.59
CA ASN A 53 -16.16 -4.89 4.69
C ASN A 53 -15.66 -3.74 3.82
N TRP A 54 -14.76 -2.91 4.35
CA TRP A 54 -14.12 -1.85 3.58
C TRP A 54 -13.14 -2.40 2.53
N GLN A 55 -12.34 -3.42 2.88
CA GLN A 55 -11.38 -4.08 1.97
C GLN A 55 -12.03 -4.98 0.92
N ASP A 56 -13.23 -5.52 1.18
CA ASP A 56 -14.03 -6.29 0.23
C ASP A 56 -14.61 -5.41 -0.90
N ASN A 57 -14.56 -4.08 -0.77
CA ASN A 57 -14.96 -3.16 -1.83
C ASN A 57 -13.82 -2.95 -2.83
N LEU A 58 -14.07 -3.32 -4.09
CA LEU A 58 -13.11 -3.20 -5.18
C LEU A 58 -12.65 -1.75 -5.43
N GLU A 59 -13.54 -0.77 -5.34
CA GLU A 59 -13.19 0.65 -5.56
C GLU A 59 -12.17 1.12 -4.52
N HIS A 60 -12.32 0.67 -3.26
CA HIS A 60 -11.35 1.00 -2.22
C HIS A 60 -9.98 0.36 -2.47
N PHE A 61 -9.94 -0.85 -3.04
CA PHE A 61 -8.68 -1.49 -3.41
C PHE A 61 -7.99 -0.76 -4.57
N GLU A 62 -8.71 -0.41 -5.63
CA GLU A 62 -8.18 0.31 -6.78
C GLU A 62 -7.63 1.68 -6.39
N ASP A 63 -8.38 2.44 -5.59
CA ASP A 63 -7.94 3.75 -5.08
C ASP A 63 -6.73 3.63 -4.14
N ALA A 64 -6.78 2.70 -3.20
CA ALA A 64 -5.72 2.52 -2.20
C ALA A 64 -4.39 2.08 -2.84
N THR A 65 -4.45 1.14 -3.79
CA THR A 65 -3.25 0.64 -4.50
C THR A 65 -2.65 1.70 -5.43
N THR A 66 -3.49 2.52 -6.07
CA THR A 66 -3.03 3.68 -6.86
C THR A 66 -2.26 4.66 -5.98
N ILE A 67 -2.85 5.08 -4.86
CA ILE A 67 -2.20 6.00 -3.91
C ILE A 67 -0.90 5.40 -3.35
N ALA A 68 -0.92 4.13 -2.96
CA ALA A 68 0.23 3.46 -2.38
C ALA A 68 1.40 3.38 -3.37
N ARG A 69 1.13 3.05 -4.64
CA ARG A 69 2.15 2.99 -5.69
C ARG A 69 2.78 4.35 -5.93
N GLU A 70 1.96 5.40 -6.05
CA GLU A 70 2.45 6.78 -6.21
C GLU A 70 3.32 7.22 -5.03
N VAL A 71 2.98 6.83 -3.80
CA VAL A 71 3.80 7.13 -2.63
C VAL A 71 5.17 6.47 -2.73
N LEU A 72 5.24 5.19 -3.06
CA LEU A 72 6.50 4.47 -3.16
C LEU A 72 7.36 4.96 -4.34
N GLU A 73 6.72 5.32 -5.46
CA GLU A 73 7.39 5.93 -6.60
C GLU A 73 7.98 7.31 -6.24
N ASN A 74 7.17 8.21 -5.66
CA ASN A 74 7.62 9.53 -5.21
C ASN A 74 8.69 9.45 -4.10
N ALA A 75 8.63 8.41 -3.26
CA ALA A 75 9.65 8.12 -2.27
C ALA A 75 10.96 7.59 -2.89
N GLY A 76 10.99 7.29 -4.19
CA GLY A 76 12.12 6.71 -4.89
C GLY A 76 12.43 5.30 -4.41
N ILE A 77 11.42 4.53 -4.01
CA ILE A 77 11.54 3.12 -3.59
C ILE A 77 11.41 2.21 -4.81
N ILE A 78 10.44 2.52 -5.67
CA ILE A 78 10.24 1.89 -6.98
C ILE A 78 10.26 2.96 -8.07
N TYR A 79 10.45 2.55 -9.32
CA TYR A 79 10.31 3.43 -10.48
C TYR A 79 9.89 2.61 -11.72
N GLN A 80 9.27 3.28 -12.69
CA GLN A 80 8.97 2.71 -14.00
C GLN A 80 10.02 3.16 -15.03
N ASP A 81 10.54 2.23 -15.82
CA ASP A 81 11.48 2.53 -16.91
C ASP A 81 10.75 2.97 -18.20
N GLU A 82 11.54 3.33 -19.22
CA GLU A 82 11.02 3.78 -20.53
C GLU A 82 10.22 2.71 -21.30
N ASN A 83 10.34 1.44 -20.91
CA ASN A 83 9.59 0.32 -21.49
C ASN A 83 8.34 -0.03 -20.67
N GLY A 84 8.02 0.76 -19.65
CA GLY A 84 6.87 0.53 -18.78
C GLY A 84 7.10 -0.52 -17.70
N LYS A 85 8.34 -1.01 -17.51
CA LYS A 85 8.64 -2.01 -16.47
C LYS A 85 8.97 -1.36 -15.15
N TRP A 86 8.46 -1.94 -14.07
CA TRP A 86 8.73 -1.52 -12.72
C TRP A 86 10.01 -2.16 -12.17
N HIS A 87 10.72 -1.39 -11.35
CA HIS A 87 11.98 -1.78 -10.74
C HIS A 87 12.06 -1.28 -9.30
N GLN A 88 12.82 -1.98 -8.48
CA GLN A 88 13.23 -1.52 -7.16
C GLN A 88 14.47 -0.64 -7.28
N THR A 89 14.58 0.38 -6.43
CA THR A 89 15.81 1.17 -6.28
C THR A 89 16.68 0.61 -5.15
N GLU A 90 17.92 1.10 -5.02
CA GLU A 90 18.77 0.80 -3.87
C GLU A 90 18.10 1.14 -2.52
N LYS A 91 17.20 2.13 -2.51
CA LYS A 91 16.46 2.54 -1.30
C LYS A 91 15.56 1.42 -0.79
N TYR A 92 14.99 0.61 -1.68
CA TYR A 92 14.18 -0.54 -1.30
C TYR A 92 14.96 -1.55 -0.44
N HIS A 93 16.25 -1.75 -0.71
CA HIS A 93 17.09 -2.71 0.01
C HIS A 93 17.68 -2.15 1.32
N THR A 94 17.70 -0.83 1.48
CA THR A 94 18.37 -0.14 2.59
C THR A 94 17.40 0.49 3.58
N MET A 95 16.16 0.77 3.18
CA MET A 95 15.14 1.36 4.03
C MET A 95 14.74 0.43 5.19
N LYS A 96 14.56 1.01 6.37
CA LYS A 96 14.09 0.32 7.57
C LYS A 96 13.09 1.18 8.32
N GLY A 97 12.15 0.51 8.97
CA GLY A 97 11.12 1.17 9.75
C GLY A 97 10.13 1.93 8.86
N SER A 98 9.51 2.93 9.45
CA SER A 98 8.27 3.50 8.92
C SER A 98 8.33 5.01 8.94
N ILE A 99 7.96 5.63 7.82
CA ILE A 99 8.15 7.06 7.56
C ILE A 99 6.77 7.73 7.44
N PRO A 100 6.47 8.76 8.24
CA PRO A 100 5.22 9.51 8.13
C PRO A 100 5.23 10.38 6.86
N ILE A 101 4.07 10.50 6.22
CA ILE A 101 3.86 11.38 5.07
C ILE A 101 3.44 12.75 5.60
N LYS A 102 4.09 13.81 5.13
CA LYS A 102 3.86 15.20 5.56
C LYS A 102 2.78 15.87 4.72
#